data_AF-A0A967WCY1-F1
#
_entry.id   AF-A0A967WCY1-F1
#
_cell.length_a   1.000
_cell.length_b   1.000
_cell.length_c   1.000
_cell.angle_alpha   90.00
_cell.angle_beta   90.00
_cell.angle_gamma   90.00
#
_symmetry.space_group_name_H-M   'P 1'
#
loop_
_entity.id
_entity.type
_entity.pdbx_description
1 polymer ?
#
loop_
_entity_poly.entity_id
_entity_poly.type
_entity_poly.pdbx_seq_one_letter_code
_entity_poly.pdbx_strand_id
1 'polypeptide(L)'
;EEIPATGALIRNSIAGQCQTMLHPPVSMLGIPAMKKVAREIPRWPEELGEDKAAKCLLQVREYLNSPPGSEGVHLTAGRNLYIRFLEEAGPIAGLDFSRAISLLRESMATVPRLHAAILQNDLEEAAARLRHIAQAEEGAFSELERIAGLADDAQDA
;
A
#
# COMPACT_ATOMS: atom_id res chain seq x y z
N GLU A 1 31.43 14.25 -5.90
CA GLU A 1 30.26 14.09 -5.02
C GLU A 1 30.51 12.91 -4.11
N GLU A 2 30.36 13.12 -2.80
CA GLU A 2 30.47 12.05 -1.80
C GLU A 2 29.15 11.27 -1.80
N ILE A 3 29.22 9.96 -2.00
CA ILE A 3 28.03 9.10 -1.99
C ILE A 3 27.57 8.98 -0.53
N PRO A 4 26.31 9.29 -0.19
CA PRO A 4 25.83 9.18 1.18
C PRO A 4 25.98 7.77 1.73
N ALA A 5 26.22 7.64 3.03
CA ALA A 5 26.25 6.35 3.71
C ALA A 5 24.95 5.57 3.44
N THR A 6 25.04 4.25 3.28
CA THR A 6 23.91 3.38 2.91
C THR A 6 22.68 3.56 3.80
N GLY A 7 22.88 3.82 5.10
CA GLY A 7 21.77 4.13 6.02
C GLY A 7 20.98 5.38 5.63
N ALA A 8 21.65 6.45 5.20
CA ALA A 8 20.99 7.68 4.75
C ALA A 8 20.21 7.46 3.44
N LEU A 9 20.74 6.66 2.52
CA LEU A 9 20.03 6.27 1.29
C LEU A 9 18.76 5.46 1.58
N ILE A 10 18.84 4.52 2.54
CA ILE A 10 17.68 3.75 3.01
C ILE A 10 16.61 4.68 3.58
N ARG A 11 16.99 5.60 4.47
CA ARG A 11 16.06 6.58 5.08
C ARG A 11 15.37 7.44 4.02
N ASN A 12 16.15 8.03 3.10
CA ASN A 12 15.62 8.86 2.02
C ASN A 12 14.66 8.09 1.12
N SER A 13 14.97 6.82 0.82
CA SER A 13 14.08 5.96 0.05
C SER A 13 12.76 5.69 0.78
N ILE A 14 12.81 5.41 2.08
CA ILE A 14 11.62 5.21 2.91
C ILE A 14 10.78 6.49 3.00
N ALA A 15 11.41 7.64 3.26
CA ALA A 15 10.74 8.93 3.34
C ALA A 15 10.04 9.29 2.02
N GLY A 16 10.71 9.10 0.87
CA GLY A 16 10.10 9.30 -0.45
C GLY A 16 8.88 8.40 -0.71
N GLN A 17 8.96 7.15 -0.26
CA GLN A 17 7.82 6.22 -0.34
C GLN A 17 6.67 6.63 0.58
N CYS A 18 6.95 7.05 1.81
CA CYS A 18 5.95 7.56 2.75
C CYS A 18 5.23 8.79 2.18
N GLN A 19 6.00 9.75 1.62
CA GLN A 19 5.44 10.92 0.95
C GLN A 19 4.49 10.53 -0.18
N THR A 20 4.86 9.55 -1.02
CA THR A 20 4.02 9.11 -2.13
C THR A 20 2.74 8.41 -1.66
N MET A 21 2.80 7.65 -0.57
CA MET A 21 1.66 6.85 -0.09
C MET A 21 0.71 7.64 0.81
N LEU A 22 1.23 8.49 1.69
CA LEU A 22 0.45 9.29 2.65
C LEU A 22 0.08 10.67 2.10
N HIS A 23 1.01 11.30 1.38
CA HIS A 23 0.92 12.70 0.95
C HIS A 23 1.17 12.88 -0.55
N PRO A 24 0.49 12.10 -1.42
CA PRO A 24 0.70 12.21 -2.85
C PRO A 24 0.33 13.61 -3.36
N PRO A 25 1.00 14.11 -4.41
CA PRO A 25 0.71 15.43 -4.99
C PRO A 25 -0.70 15.52 -5.59
N VAL A 26 -1.32 14.36 -5.88
CA VAL A 26 -2.70 14.24 -6.36
C VAL A 26 -3.43 13.16 -5.55
N SER A 27 -4.70 13.40 -5.20
CA SER A 27 -5.51 12.48 -4.38
C SER A 27 -5.90 11.17 -5.06
N MET A 28 -5.52 10.99 -6.33
CA MET A 28 -5.75 9.78 -7.13
C MET A 28 -4.58 8.79 -7.08
N LEU A 29 -3.63 8.97 -6.16
CA LEU A 29 -2.53 8.05 -5.89
C LEU A 29 -2.53 7.61 -4.41
N GLY A 30 -1.82 6.52 -4.12
CA GLY A 30 -1.54 6.08 -2.75
C GLY A 30 -2.78 5.73 -1.91
N ILE A 31 -2.65 5.88 -0.60
CA ILE A 31 -3.72 5.62 0.37
C ILE A 31 -4.97 6.49 0.14
N PRO A 32 -4.86 7.80 -0.19
CA PRO A 32 -6.01 8.62 -0.52
C PRO A 32 -6.87 8.04 -1.65
N ALA A 33 -6.24 7.51 -2.70
CA ALA A 33 -6.95 6.87 -3.80
C ALA A 33 -7.69 5.60 -3.36
N MET A 34 -7.01 4.75 -2.57
CA MET A 34 -7.63 3.53 -2.03
C MET A 34 -8.86 3.85 -1.18
N LYS A 35 -8.76 4.85 -0.30
CA LYS A 35 -9.89 5.33 0.52
C LYS A 35 -11.02 5.90 -0.33
N LYS A 36 -10.68 6.64 -1.39
CA LYS A 36 -11.66 7.21 -2.32
C LYS A 36 -12.44 6.11 -3.03
N VAL A 37 -11.75 5.15 -3.66
CA VAL A 37 -12.37 4.02 -4.35
C VAL A 37 -13.24 3.21 -3.40
N ALA A 38 -12.77 2.92 -2.19
CA ALA A 38 -13.53 2.20 -1.17
C ALA A 38 -14.82 2.91 -0.68
N ARG A 39 -14.96 4.22 -0.94
CA ARG A 39 -16.17 5.01 -0.65
C ARG A 39 -17.10 5.11 -1.87
N GLU A 40 -16.56 4.92 -3.06
CA GLU A 40 -17.30 5.09 -4.32
C GLU A 40 -17.87 3.76 -4.83
N ILE A 41 -17.17 2.64 -4.63
CA ILE A 41 -17.59 1.30 -5.08
C ILE A 41 -19.08 1.01 -4.80
N PRO A 42 -19.61 1.19 -3.57
CA PRO A 42 -21.01 0.84 -3.29
C PRO A 42 -22.04 1.69 -4.05
N ARG A 43 -21.65 2.89 -4.51
CA ARG A 43 -22.52 3.86 -5.20
C ARG A 43 -22.45 3.74 -6.73
N TRP A 44 -21.49 2.97 -7.26
CA TRP A 44 -21.34 2.81 -8.70
C TRP A 44 -22.57 2.22 -9.41
N PRO A 45 -23.34 1.28 -8.85
CA PRO A 45 -24.55 0.80 -9.52
C PRO A 45 -25.57 1.92 -9.76
N GLU A 46 -25.72 2.84 -8.80
CA GLU A 46 -26.62 3.99 -8.90
C GLU A 46 -26.08 5.06 -9.88
N GLU A 47 -24.77 5.29 -9.89
CA GLU A 47 -24.13 6.35 -10.70
C GLU A 47 -23.86 5.92 -12.16
N LEU A 48 -23.55 4.65 -12.39
CA LEU A 48 -23.04 4.13 -13.67
C LEU A 48 -23.99 3.10 -14.32
N GLY A 49 -24.88 2.49 -13.53
CA GLY A 49 -25.64 1.30 -13.89
C GLY A 49 -24.89 0.00 -13.61
N GLU A 50 -25.62 -1.06 -13.28
CA GLU A 50 -25.12 -2.38 -12.86
C GLU A 50 -23.99 -2.93 -13.74
N ASP A 51 -24.21 -2.98 -15.06
CA ASP A 51 -23.23 -3.54 -16.02
C ASP A 51 -21.90 -2.78 -16.02
N LYS A 52 -21.94 -1.45 -15.86
CA LYS A 52 -20.73 -0.63 -15.83
C LYS A 52 -20.05 -0.74 -14.47
N ALA A 53 -20.81 -0.75 -13.39
CA ALA A 53 -20.29 -0.94 -12.04
C ALA A 53 -19.52 -2.26 -11.91
N ALA A 54 -20.09 -3.36 -12.43
CA ALA A 54 -19.42 -4.67 -12.44
C ALA A 54 -18.10 -4.66 -13.24
N LYS A 55 -18.08 -4.01 -14.41
CA LYS A 55 -16.85 -3.86 -15.22
C LYS A 55 -15.80 -3.00 -14.51
N CYS A 56 -16.21 -1.91 -13.87
CA CYS A 56 -15.31 -1.07 -13.07
C CYS A 56 -14.73 -1.86 -11.89
N LEU A 57 -15.54 -2.67 -11.21
CA LEU A 57 -15.07 -3.51 -10.10
C LEU A 57 -14.05 -4.57 -10.57
N LEU A 58 -14.27 -5.19 -11.73
CA LEU A 58 -13.28 -6.07 -12.35
C LEU A 58 -11.97 -5.33 -12.70
N GLN A 59 -12.04 -4.08 -13.12
CA GLN A 59 -10.83 -3.28 -13.41
C GLN A 59 -10.01 -2.99 -12.14
N VAL A 60 -10.65 -2.86 -10.96
CA VAL A 60 -9.94 -2.75 -9.67
C VAL A 60 -9.05 -3.98 -9.43
N ARG A 61 -9.51 -5.18 -9.83
CA ARG A 61 -8.70 -6.42 -9.74
C ARG A 61 -7.42 -6.34 -10.56
N GLU A 62 -7.53 -5.86 -11.80
CA GLU A 62 -6.37 -5.77 -12.71
C GLU A 62 -5.30 -4.84 -12.14
N TYR A 63 -5.71 -3.77 -11.46
CA TYR A 63 -4.77 -2.85 -10.81
C TYR A 63 -4.05 -3.50 -9.60
N LEU A 64 -4.73 -4.36 -8.84
CA LEU A 64 -4.12 -5.12 -7.73
C LEU A 64 -3.08 -6.14 -8.20
N ASN A 65 -3.19 -6.60 -9.45
CA ASN A 65 -2.32 -7.62 -10.03
C ASN A 65 -1.23 -7.04 -10.96
N SER A 66 -1.06 -5.72 -11.03
CA SER A 66 -0.16 -5.08 -11.99
C SER A 66 1.19 -4.70 -11.38
N PRO A 67 2.33 -5.08 -11.99
CA PRO A 67 2.42 -5.86 -13.23
C PRO A 67 2.22 -7.37 -13.00
N PRO A 68 1.53 -8.09 -13.92
CA PRO A 68 1.43 -9.54 -13.84
C PRO A 68 2.83 -10.14 -14.01
N GLY A 69 3.29 -10.88 -13.00
CA GLY A 69 4.55 -11.61 -13.07
C GLY A 69 4.47 -12.81 -14.01
N SER A 70 5.63 -13.33 -14.43
CA SER A 70 5.74 -14.56 -15.22
C SER A 70 5.23 -15.83 -14.49
N GLU A 71 4.97 -15.74 -13.19
CA GLU A 71 4.52 -16.85 -12.33
C GLU A 71 2.99 -16.84 -12.04
N GLY A 72 2.22 -15.93 -12.65
CA GLY A 72 0.76 -15.89 -12.53
C GLY A 72 0.21 -14.80 -11.60
N VAL A 73 -0.99 -15.03 -11.03
CA VAL A 73 -1.69 -14.05 -10.18
C VAL A 73 -0.99 -13.93 -8.83
N HIS A 74 -0.13 -12.92 -8.67
CA HIS A 74 0.45 -12.58 -7.37
C HIS A 74 -0.44 -11.58 -6.64
N LEU A 75 -1.33 -12.11 -5.79
CA LEU A 75 -2.20 -11.34 -4.89
C LEU A 75 -1.43 -10.69 -3.73
N THR A 76 -0.25 -10.14 -4.00
CA THR A 76 0.57 -9.38 -3.04
C THR A 76 0.59 -7.90 -3.36
N ALA A 77 0.23 -7.53 -4.61
CA ALA A 77 0.22 -6.15 -5.09
C ALA A 77 1.54 -5.40 -4.73
N GLY A 78 2.68 -6.09 -4.91
CA GLY A 78 4.03 -5.57 -4.65
C GLY A 78 4.46 -5.49 -3.17
N ARG A 79 3.56 -5.72 -2.20
CA ARG A 79 3.85 -5.58 -0.76
C ARG A 79 4.95 -6.54 -0.29
N ASN A 80 5.02 -7.74 -0.86
CA ASN A 80 6.06 -8.72 -0.55
C ASN A 80 7.48 -8.20 -0.85
N LEU A 81 7.65 -7.43 -1.93
CA LEU A 81 8.95 -6.85 -2.29
C LEU A 81 9.34 -5.75 -1.28
N TYR A 82 8.38 -4.89 -0.91
CA TYR A 82 8.64 -3.82 0.04
C TYR A 82 8.89 -4.35 1.47
N ILE A 83 8.14 -5.38 1.90
CA ILE A 83 8.39 -6.08 3.16
C ILE A 83 9.82 -6.63 3.20
N ARG A 84 10.23 -7.33 2.13
CA ARG A 84 11.59 -7.89 2.04
C ARG A 84 12.66 -6.80 2.09
N PHE A 85 12.44 -5.69 1.39
CA PHE A 85 13.33 -4.53 1.48
C PHE A 85 13.46 -4.04 2.93
N LEU A 86 12.37 -3.88 3.68
CA LEU A 86 12.41 -3.44 5.08
C LEU A 86 13.13 -4.45 5.99
N GLU A 87 12.91 -5.75 5.77
CA GLU A 87 13.60 -6.82 6.53
C GLU A 87 15.12 -6.78 6.33
N GLU A 88 15.58 -6.54 5.10
CA GLU A 88 17.00 -6.44 4.76
C GLU A 88 17.59 -5.09 5.21
N ALA A 89 16.82 -4.01 5.10
CA ALA A 89 17.26 -2.64 5.41
C ALA A 89 17.35 -2.35 6.92
N GLY A 90 16.48 -2.95 7.75
CA GLY A 90 16.45 -2.72 9.20
C GLY A 90 17.82 -2.95 9.87
N PRO A 91 18.43 -4.13 9.73
CA PRO A 91 19.76 -4.41 10.29
C PRO A 91 20.87 -3.50 9.73
N ILE A 92 20.80 -3.15 8.44
CA ILE A 92 21.80 -2.29 7.77
C ILE A 92 21.75 -0.85 8.33
N ALA A 93 20.55 -0.34 8.57
CA ALA A 93 20.32 1.02 9.05
C ALA A 93 20.26 1.14 10.58
N GLY A 94 20.27 0.00 11.30
CA GLY A 94 20.08 -0.04 12.76
C GLY A 94 18.66 0.39 13.18
N LEU A 95 17.65 0.11 12.36
CA LEU A 95 16.27 0.52 12.56
C LEU A 95 15.35 -0.70 12.74
N ASP A 96 14.31 -0.54 13.55
CA ASP A 96 13.28 -1.58 13.74
C ASP A 96 12.01 -1.24 12.97
N PHE A 97 11.72 -2.00 11.92
CA PHE A 97 10.52 -1.87 11.09
C PHE A 97 9.45 -2.93 11.39
N SER A 98 9.59 -3.70 12.48
CA SER A 98 8.74 -4.85 12.80
C SER A 98 7.25 -4.53 12.80
N ARG A 99 6.86 -3.38 13.38
CA ARG A 99 5.47 -2.92 13.41
C ARG A 99 4.93 -2.59 12.02
N ALA A 100 5.69 -1.84 11.22
CA ALA A 100 5.31 -1.51 9.85
C ALA A 100 5.20 -2.77 8.97
N ILE A 101 6.15 -3.70 9.09
CA ILE A 101 6.12 -4.99 8.40
C ILE A 101 4.87 -5.79 8.78
N SER A 102 4.50 -5.83 10.07
CA SER A 102 3.28 -6.53 10.51
C SER A 102 2.03 -5.99 9.84
N LEU A 103 1.89 -4.67 9.74
CA LEU A 103 0.74 -4.00 9.11
C LEU A 103 0.72 -4.21 7.58
N LEU A 104 1.89 -4.19 6.94
CA LEU A 104 1.99 -4.52 5.50
C LEU A 104 1.60 -5.99 5.22
N ARG A 105 1.97 -6.91 6.13
CA ARG A 105 1.56 -8.32 6.03
C ARG A 105 0.05 -8.50 6.23
N GLU A 106 -0.57 -7.75 7.14
CA GLU A 106 -2.02 -7.72 7.32
C GLU A 106 -2.75 -7.21 6.06
N SER A 107 -2.27 -6.11 5.48
CA SER A 107 -2.76 -5.59 4.20
C SER A 107 -2.64 -6.66 3.09
N MET A 108 -1.46 -7.28 2.96
CA MET A 108 -1.21 -8.34 1.98
C MET A 108 -2.14 -9.55 2.16
N ALA A 109 -2.40 -9.97 3.41
CA ALA A 109 -3.31 -11.08 3.71
C ALA A 109 -4.78 -10.79 3.37
N THR A 110 -5.14 -9.51 3.20
CA THR A 110 -6.50 -9.08 2.83
C THR A 110 -6.76 -9.16 1.33
N VAL A 111 -5.71 -9.08 0.49
CA VAL A 111 -5.82 -9.04 -0.98
C VAL A 111 -6.59 -10.25 -1.55
N PRO A 112 -6.40 -11.51 -1.09
CA PRO A 112 -7.19 -12.63 -1.57
C PRO A 112 -8.69 -12.52 -1.30
N ARG A 113 -9.08 -11.92 -0.17
CA ARG A 113 -10.50 -11.70 0.17
C ARG A 113 -11.11 -10.60 -0.70
N LEU A 114 -10.37 -9.52 -0.96
CA LEU A 114 -10.77 -8.49 -1.91
C LEU A 114 -10.96 -9.08 -3.31
N HIS A 115 -10.02 -9.92 -3.76
CA HIS A 115 -10.14 -10.61 -5.05
C HIS A 115 -11.40 -11.49 -5.12
N ALA A 116 -11.70 -12.26 -4.07
CA ALA A 116 -12.91 -13.08 -4.03
C ALA A 116 -14.20 -12.25 -4.09
N ALA A 117 -14.27 -11.15 -3.34
CA ALA A 117 -15.41 -10.23 -3.36
C ALA A 117 -15.63 -9.62 -4.76
N ILE A 118 -14.57 -9.21 -5.43
CA ILE A 118 -14.63 -8.70 -6.81
C ILE A 118 -15.20 -9.75 -7.77
N LEU A 119 -14.75 -11.01 -7.68
CA LEU A 119 -15.25 -12.09 -8.54
C LEU A 119 -16.73 -12.41 -8.30
N GLN A 120 -17.23 -12.19 -7.08
CA GLN A 120 -18.63 -12.39 -6.72
C GLN A 120 -19.49 -11.15 -7.02
N ASN A 121 -18.90 -10.08 -7.56
CA ASN A 121 -19.53 -8.77 -7.72
C ASN A 121 -20.12 -8.21 -6.41
N ASP A 122 -19.50 -8.54 -5.28
CA ASP A 122 -19.89 -8.06 -3.95
C ASP A 122 -19.23 -6.70 -3.69
N LEU A 123 -19.95 -5.63 -4.06
CA LEU A 123 -19.46 -4.25 -3.98
C LEU A 123 -19.18 -3.82 -2.53
N GLU A 124 -20.03 -4.21 -1.59
CA GLU A 124 -19.90 -3.83 -0.17
C GLU A 124 -18.70 -4.52 0.47
N GLU A 125 -18.55 -5.83 0.24
CA GLU A 125 -17.40 -6.57 0.75
C GLU A 125 -16.11 -6.08 0.09
N ALA A 126 -16.10 -5.83 -1.22
CA ALA A 126 -14.93 -5.28 -1.91
C ALA A 126 -14.54 -3.89 -1.35
N ALA A 127 -15.52 -3.02 -1.11
CA ALA A 127 -15.30 -1.72 -0.49
C ALA A 127 -14.74 -1.86 0.94
N ALA A 128 -15.28 -2.77 1.74
CA ALA A 128 -14.82 -3.04 3.10
C ALA A 128 -13.37 -3.55 3.12
N ARG A 129 -13.01 -4.49 2.24
CA ARG A 129 -11.64 -5.03 2.15
C ARG A 129 -10.64 -4.00 1.67
N LEU A 130 -11.00 -3.18 0.68
CA LEU A 130 -10.14 -2.09 0.22
C LEU A 130 -9.92 -1.02 1.31
N ARG A 131 -10.96 -0.72 2.11
CA ARG A 131 -10.84 0.19 3.25
C ARG A 131 -9.89 -0.35 4.32
N HIS A 132 -9.98 -1.64 4.62
CA HIS A 132 -9.10 -2.28 5.59
C HIS A 132 -7.63 -2.27 5.13
N ILE A 133 -7.37 -2.57 3.85
CA ILE A 133 -6.05 -2.42 3.22
C ILE A 133 -5.51 -0.99 3.40
N ALA A 134 -6.32 0.02 3.08
CA ALA A 134 -5.92 1.41 3.21
C ALA A 134 -5.60 1.82 4.66
N GLN A 135 -6.33 1.30 5.65
CA GLN A 135 -6.08 1.56 7.07
C GLN A 135 -4.79 0.90 7.56
N ALA A 136 -4.57 -0.37 7.20
CA ALA A 136 -3.35 -1.08 7.57
C ALA A 136 -2.12 -0.40 6.95
N GLU A 137 -2.19 0.01 5.69
CA GLU A 137 -1.11 0.74 5.04
C GLU A 137 -0.87 2.13 5.59
N GLU A 138 -1.93 2.89 5.91
CA GLU A 138 -1.77 4.16 6.59
C GLU A 138 -1.00 3.99 7.90
N GLY A 139 -1.38 3.00 8.73
CA GLY A 139 -0.64 2.69 9.94
C GLY A 139 0.83 2.28 9.67
N ALA A 140 1.08 1.50 8.61
CA ALA A 140 2.43 1.07 8.26
C ALA A 140 3.31 2.24 7.82
N PHE A 141 2.82 3.08 6.91
CA PHE A 141 3.58 4.20 6.38
C PHE A 141 3.74 5.33 7.40
N SER A 142 2.76 5.57 8.27
CA SER A 142 2.94 6.52 9.38
C SER A 142 4.00 6.05 10.38
N GLU A 143 4.10 4.73 10.62
CA GLU A 143 5.15 4.19 11.46
C GLU A 143 6.53 4.32 10.80
N LEU A 144 6.63 4.07 9.49
CA LEU A 144 7.86 4.26 8.73
C LEU A 144 8.30 5.73 8.67
N GLU A 145 7.37 6.65 8.48
CA GLU A 145 7.62 8.09 8.51
C GLU A 145 8.17 8.52 9.88
N ARG A 146 7.58 8.02 10.98
CA ARG A 146 8.07 8.26 12.34
C ARG A 146 9.49 7.73 12.53
N ILE A 147 9.79 6.52 12.09
CA ILE A 147 11.12 5.90 12.23
C ILE A 147 12.15 6.65 11.37
N ALA A 148 11.78 7.07 10.16
CA ALA A 148 12.65 7.85 9.30
C ALA A 148 12.94 9.24 9.90
N GLY A 149 11.93 9.92 10.45
CA GLY A 149 12.08 11.24 11.08
C GLY A 149 12.85 11.23 12.40
N LEU A 150 12.68 10.21 13.25
CA LEU A 150 13.41 10.08 14.52
C LEU A 150 14.93 9.89 14.35
N ALA A 151 15.37 9.52 13.15
CA ALA A 151 16.78 9.32 12.86
C ALA A 151 17.50 10.57 12.34
N ASP A 152 16.76 11.57 11.83
CA ASP A 152 17.34 12.88 11.48
C ASP A 152 17.76 13.64 12.76
N ASP A 153 16.93 13.58 13.81
CA ASP A 153 17.26 14.20 15.12
C ASP A 153 18.49 13.58 15.82
N ALA A 154 18.83 12.33 15.47
CA ALA A 154 19.99 11.61 16.03
C ALA A 154 21.29 11.86 15.26
N GLN A 155 21.24 12.50 14.09
CA GLN A 155 22.41 12.83 13.27
C GLN A 155 22.92 14.26 13.51
N ASP A 156 22.10 15.12 14.13
CA ASP A 156 22.42 16.51 14.49
C ASP A 156 22.80 16.70 15.98
N ALA A 157 22.95 15.62 16.75
CA ALA A 157 23.33 15.61 18.18
C ALA A 157 24.72 14.98 18.42
#